data_AF-A0A8U0UXU9-F1
#
_entry.id   AF-A0A8U0UXU9-F1
#
_cell.length_a   1.000
_cell.length_b   1.000
_cell.length_c   1.000
_cell.angle_alpha   90.00
_cell.angle_beta   90.00
_cell.angle_gamma   90.00
#
_symmetry.space_group_name_H-M   'P 1'
#
loop_
_entity.id
_entity.type
_entity.pdbx_description
1 polymer ?
#
loop_
_entity_poly.entity_id
_entity_poly.type
_entity_poly.pdbx_seq_one_letter_code
_entity_poly.pdbx_strand_id
1 'polypeptide(L)'
;MSRHLSLPTRPRSPGPPLGFLEQAFGFMSRVALQAEKMNHHPEWFNVYNKVQITLTSHDYGGLTKRDVKLAKFIEKAAASV
;
A
#
# COMPACT_ATOMS: atom_id res chain seq x y z
N MET A 1 0.92 -14.98 -20.61
CA MET A 1 -0.35 -15.70 -20.85
C MET A 1 -1.22 -15.52 -19.63
N SER A 2 -2.34 -14.82 -19.73
CA SER A 2 -3.16 -14.44 -18.57
C SER A 2 -4.52 -15.13 -18.67
N ARG A 3 -4.86 -15.99 -17.70
CA ARG A 3 -6.20 -16.56 -17.58
C ARG A 3 -6.96 -15.76 -16.52
N HIS A 4 -8.03 -15.11 -16.95
CA HIS A 4 -8.98 -14.43 -16.08
C HIS A 4 -10.04 -15.45 -15.64
N LEU A 5 -10.13 -15.69 -14.33
CA LEU A 5 -11.16 -16.54 -13.72
C LEU A 5 -12.23 -15.61 -13.13
N SER A 6 -13.37 -15.48 -13.80
CA SER A 6 -14.51 -14.69 -13.30
C SER A 6 -15.41 -15.58 -12.45
N LEU A 7 -15.57 -15.25 -11.16
CA LEU A 7 -16.51 -15.89 -10.25
C LEU A 7 -17.83 -15.09 -10.15
N PRO A 8 -18.95 -15.75 -9.80
CA PRO A 8 -20.30 -15.21 -9.97
C PRO A 8 -20.60 -14.01 -9.06
N THR A 9 -21.44 -13.12 -9.56
CA THR A 9 -21.91 -11.89 -8.90
C THR A 9 -22.58 -12.19 -7.56
N ARG A 10 -21.97 -11.73 -6.46
CA ARG A 10 -22.54 -11.77 -5.09
C ARG A 10 -23.77 -10.84 -4.96
N PRO A 11 -24.66 -11.08 -3.97
CA PRO A 11 -26.00 -10.51 -3.90
C PRO A 11 -26.03 -9.04 -3.46
N ARG A 12 -27.07 -8.31 -3.89
CA ARG A 12 -27.43 -6.97 -3.40
C ARG A 12 -27.99 -7.08 -1.97
N SER A 13 -27.15 -6.81 -0.98
CA SER A 13 -27.57 -6.54 0.40
C SER A 13 -27.32 -5.04 0.70
N PRO A 14 -28.14 -4.33 1.50
CA PRO A 14 -27.80 -2.97 1.90
C PRO A 14 -26.68 -3.08 2.94
N GLY A 15 -25.42 -3.00 2.50
CA GLY A 15 -24.25 -3.10 3.38
C GLY A 15 -24.05 -1.83 4.22
N PRO A 16 -23.55 -1.93 5.47
CA PRO A 16 -23.05 -0.77 6.22
C PRO A 16 -21.57 -0.49 5.87
N PRO A 17 -21.06 0.73 6.15
CA PRO A 17 -20.91 1.89 5.25
C PRO A 17 -19.64 1.84 4.37
N LEU A 18 -19.51 2.77 3.41
CA LEU A 18 -18.21 3.07 2.78
C LEU A 18 -17.16 3.29 3.89
N GLY A 19 -16.08 2.52 3.98
CA GLY A 19 -15.02 2.92 4.91
C GLY A 19 -14.11 1.81 5.37
N PHE A 20 -12.82 1.94 5.04
CA PHE A 20 -11.80 2.30 6.02
C PHE A 20 -10.70 3.11 5.32
N LEU A 21 -11.11 4.05 4.45
CA LEU A 21 -10.18 4.97 3.77
C LEU A 21 -9.35 5.72 4.81
N GLU A 22 -9.95 6.11 5.93
CA GLU A 22 -9.25 6.79 7.04
C GLU A 22 -8.14 5.93 7.66
N GLN A 23 -8.36 4.63 7.87
CA GLN A 23 -7.31 3.73 8.40
C GLN A 23 -6.19 3.53 7.38
N ALA A 24 -6.55 3.29 6.10
CA ALA A 24 -5.59 3.16 5.02
C ALA A 24 -4.76 4.44 4.84
N PHE A 25 -5.41 5.61 4.90
CA PHE A 25 -4.74 6.90 4.77
C PHE A 25 -3.90 7.24 6.01
N GLY A 26 -4.33 6.83 7.21
CA GLY A 26 -3.53 6.93 8.44
C GLY A 26 -2.28 6.04 8.39
N PHE A 27 -2.40 4.83 7.85
CA PHE A 27 -1.25 3.97 7.52
C PHE A 27 -0.31 4.64 6.50
N MET A 28 -0.86 5.13 5.39
CA MET A 28 -0.11 5.84 4.34
C MET A 28 0.61 7.07 4.91
N SER A 29 -0.03 7.83 5.81
CA SER A 29 0.56 9.00 6.46
C SER A 29 1.79 8.64 7.31
N ARG A 30 1.72 7.53 8.06
CA ARG A 30 2.89 7.02 8.82
C ARG A 30 4.04 6.61 7.88
N VAL A 31 3.72 5.97 6.76
CA VAL A 31 4.71 5.60 5.73
C VAL A 31 5.32 6.84 5.10
N ALA A 32 4.53 7.86 4.76
CA ALA A 32 5.01 9.11 4.18
C ALA A 32 6.00 9.84 5.10
N LEU A 33 5.72 9.92 6.41
CA LEU A 33 6.63 10.52 7.38
C LEU A 33 7.99 9.79 7.45
N GLN A 34 7.98 8.46 7.32
CA GLN A 34 9.22 7.68 7.33
C GLN A 34 9.96 7.78 5.99
N ALA A 35 9.23 7.75 4.88
CA ALA A 35 9.77 7.94 3.53
C ALA A 35 10.52 9.27 3.42
N GLU A 36 9.94 10.35 3.94
CA GLU A 36 10.56 11.67 3.96
C GLU A 36 11.84 11.71 4.79
N LYS A 37 11.83 11.14 6.00
CA LYS A 37 13.03 11.02 6.84
C LYS A 37 14.15 10.20 6.18
N MET A 38 13.79 9.28 5.30
CA MET A 38 14.74 8.43 4.57
C MET A 38 15.17 9.03 3.24
N ASN A 39 14.53 10.11 2.78
CA ASN A 39 14.61 10.61 1.42
C ASN A 39 14.47 9.47 0.39
N HIS A 40 13.45 8.63 0.61
CA HIS A 40 13.16 7.46 -0.22
C HIS A 40 11.65 7.23 -0.26
N HIS A 41 11.02 7.46 -1.40
CA HIS A 41 9.56 7.51 -1.52
C HIS A 41 9.02 6.24 -2.21
N PRO A 42 7.89 5.68 -1.75
CA PRO A 42 7.24 4.59 -2.44
C PRO A 42 6.46 5.08 -3.67
N GLU A 43 6.25 4.19 -4.63
CA GLU A 43 5.14 4.31 -5.57
C GLU A 43 3.95 3.55 -4.98
N TRP A 44 2.76 4.15 -5.00
CA TRP A 44 1.58 3.46 -4.49
C TRP A 44 0.30 3.78 -5.25
N PHE A 45 -0.67 2.89 -5.10
CA PHE A 45 -2.03 3.05 -5.60
C PHE A 45 -3.03 2.66 -4.50
N ASN A 46 -3.95 3.55 -4.16
CA ASN A 46 -4.93 3.34 -3.10
C ASN A 46 -6.37 3.38 -3.64
N VAL A 47 -7.18 2.38 -3.27
CA VAL A 47 -8.62 2.32 -3.54
C VAL A 47 -9.33 1.91 -2.26
N TYR A 48 -10.05 2.86 -1.65
CA TYR A 48 -10.68 2.71 -0.33
C TYR A 48 -9.68 2.17 0.72
N ASN A 49 -9.88 0.95 1.19
CA ASN A 49 -9.08 0.31 2.22
C ASN A 49 -7.89 -0.50 1.68
N LYS A 50 -7.62 -0.46 0.36
CA LYS A 50 -6.53 -1.22 -0.27
C LYS A 50 -5.42 -0.29 -0.69
N VAL A 51 -4.19 -0.58 -0.28
CA VAL A 51 -2.98 0.16 -0.71
C VAL A 51 -2.04 -0.85 -1.36
N GLN A 52 -1.72 -0.64 -2.64
CA GLN A 52 -0.67 -1.37 -3.34
C GLN A 52 0.59 -0.52 -3.32
N ILE A 53 1.73 -1.11 -2.99
CA ILE A 53 3.00 -0.40 -2.84
C ILE A 53 4.06 -1.10 -3.69
N THR A 54 4.78 -0.30 -4.49
CA THR A 54 5.96 -0.70 -5.24
C THR A 54 7.16 0.09 -4.72
N LEU A 55 8.28 -0.58 -4.49
CA LEU A 55 9.52 0.03 -4.02
C LEU A 55 10.63 -0.22 -5.04
N THR A 56 11.33 0.85 -5.40
CA THR A 56 12.51 0.83 -6.25
C THR A 56 13.36 2.06 -5.98
N SER A 57 14.66 1.97 -6.18
CA SER A 57 15.56 3.12 -6.19
C SER A 57 15.81 3.54 -7.64
N HIS A 58 15.03 4.51 -8.12
CA HIS A 58 15.07 4.98 -9.51
C HIS A 58 16.45 5.49 -9.95
N ASP A 59 17.16 6.15 -9.04
CA ASP A 59 18.53 6.66 -9.22
C ASP A 59 19.55 5.54 -9.45
N TYR A 60 19.26 4.32 -9.00
CA TYR A 60 20.10 3.13 -9.19
C TYR A 60 19.50 2.12 -10.16
N GLY A 61 18.36 2.42 -10.79
CA GLY A 61 17.69 1.55 -11.75
C GLY A 61 17.21 0.20 -11.17
N GLY A 62 17.02 0.09 -9.86
CA GLY A 62 16.66 -1.16 -9.22
C GLY A 62 16.59 -1.13 -7.69
N LEU A 63 16.56 -2.32 -7.08
CA LEU A 63 16.46 -2.46 -5.62
C LEU A 63 17.77 -2.13 -4.92
N THR A 64 17.66 -1.37 -3.82
CA THR A 64 18.76 -1.09 -2.91
C THR A 64 18.38 -1.39 -1.46
N LYS A 65 19.33 -1.13 -0.54
CA LYS A 65 19.09 -1.24 0.90
C LYS A 65 18.02 -0.25 1.40
N ARG A 66 17.78 0.86 0.69
CA ARG A 66 16.73 1.84 1.03
C ARG A 66 15.35 1.22 0.88
N ASP A 67 15.12 0.48 -0.20
CA ASP A 67 13.87 -0.26 -0.44
C ASP A 67 13.61 -1.27 0.66
N VAL A 68 14.61 -2.10 1.00
CA VAL A 68 14.48 -3.10 2.07
C VAL A 68 14.19 -2.45 3.43
N LYS A 69 14.84 -1.31 3.72
CA LYS A 69 14.62 -0.59 4.99
C LYS A 69 13.22 0.00 5.06
N LEU A 70 12.72 0.58 3.96
CA LEU A 70 11.38 1.15 3.91
C LEU A 70 10.32 0.05 3.97
N ALA A 71 10.50 -1.07 3.26
CA ALA A 71 9.63 -2.24 3.32
C ALA A 71 9.46 -2.75 4.75
N LYS A 72 10.55 -2.90 5.51
CA LYS A 72 10.50 -3.33 6.92
C LYS A 72 9.70 -2.38 7.80
N PHE A 73 9.80 -1.07 7.54
CA PHE A 73 8.99 -0.10 8.26
C PHE A 73 7.51 -0.21 7.88
N ILE A 74 7.21 -0.37 6.59
CA ILE A 74 5.85 -0.54 6.07
C ILE A 74 5.18 -1.75 6.72
N GLU A 75 5.86 -2.89 6.80
CA GLU A 75 5.35 -4.09 7.49
C GLU A 75 5.00 -3.80 8.96
N LYS A 76 5.89 -3.11 9.68
CA LYS A 76 5.64 -2.72 11.07
C LYS A 76 4.45 -1.76 11.20
N ALA A 77 4.33 -0.80 10.27
CA ALA A 77 3.23 0.16 10.26
C ALA A 77 1.89 -0.53 9.97
N ALA A 78 1.87 -1.50 9.05
CA ALA A 78 0.69 -2.28 8.69
C ALA A 78 0.21 -3.18 9.84
N ALA A 79 1.12 -3.78 10.61
CA ALA A 79 0.78 -4.59 11.78
C ALA A 79 0.18 -3.80 12.96
N SER A 80 0.17 -2.46 12.88
CA SER A 80 -0.35 -1.54 13.90
C SER A 80 -1.52 -0.69 13.38
N VAL A 81 -2.27 -1.20 12.40
CA VAL A 81 -3.55 -0.67 11.90
C VAL A 81 -4.65 -1.59 12.43
#